data_AF-A0AA50VMB5-F1
#
_entry.id   AF-A0AA50VMB5-F1
#
_cell.length_a   1.000
_cell.length_b   1.000
_cell.length_c   1.000
_cell.angle_alpha   90.00
_cell.angle_beta   90.00
_cell.angle_gamma   90.00
#
_symmetry.space_group_name_H-M   'P 1'
#
loop_
_entity.id
_entity.type
_entity.pdbx_description
1 polymer ?
#
loop_
_entity_poly.entity_id
_entity_poly.type
_entity_poly.pdbx_seq_one_letter_code
_entity_poly.pdbx_strand_id
1 'polypeptide(L)' 'QLKEELLQGIKLGHMAPYYKEVCDDLGWPFDQKLYDEMTKENQTRLAKFEDDDSETPVWQ' A
#
# COMPACT_ATOMS: atom_id res chain seq x y z
N GLN A 1 16.61 -6.55 12.31
CA GLN A 1 15.63 -7.66 12.35
C GLN A 1 14.19 -7.15 12.42
N LEU A 2 13.57 -6.90 13.59
CA LEU A 2 12.14 -6.54 13.63
C LEU A 2 11.73 -5.37 12.70
N LYS A 3 12.50 -4.28 12.72
CA LYS A 3 12.25 -3.11 11.86
C LYS A 3 12.30 -3.45 10.37
N GLU A 4 13.30 -4.23 9.97
CA GLU A 4 13.50 -4.58 8.55
C GLU A 4 12.40 -5.52 8.06
N GLU A 5 12.05 -6.53 8.85
CA GLU A 5 11.00 -7.50 8.54
C GLU A 5 9.63 -6.81 8.41
N LEU A 6 9.29 -5.93 9.36
CA LEU A 6 8.04 -5.16 9.31
C LEU A 6 7.99 -4.25 8.08
N LEU A 7 9.06 -3.48 7.84
CA LEU A 7 9.13 -2.59 6.68
C LEU A 7 9.14 -3.36 5.35
N GLN A 8 9.74 -4.55 5.30
CA GLN A 8 9.68 -5.42 4.11
C GLN A 8 8.25 -5.87 3.81
N GLY A 9 7.50 -6.33 4.82
CA GLY A 9 6.10 -6.72 4.65
C GLY A 9 5.23 -5.57 4.14
N ILE A 10 5.40 -4.38 4.73
CA ILE A 10 4.68 -3.16 4.32
C ILE A 10 4.98 -2.80 2.86
N LYS A 11 6.26 -2.86 2.46
CA LYS A 11 6.70 -2.58 1.09
C LYS A 11 6.13 -3.57 0.09
N LEU A 12 6.18 -4.87 0.40
CA LEU A 12 5.64 -5.94 -0.46
C LEU A 12 4.13 -5.81 -0.67
N GLY A 13 3.40 -5.32 0.33
CA GLY A 13 1.96 -5.08 0.24
C GLY A 13 1.56 -3.72 -0.34
N HIS A 14 2.53 -2.86 -0.67
CA HIS A 14 2.33 -1.46 -1.04
C HIS A 14 1.49 -0.67 -0.02
N MET A 15 1.55 -1.03 1.27
CA MET A 15 0.65 -0.53 2.32
C MET A 15 1.04 0.87 2.82
N ALA A 16 1.00 1.88 1.95
CA ALA A 16 1.47 3.23 2.25
C ALA A 16 0.90 3.87 3.53
N PRO A 17 -0.42 3.77 3.83
CA PRO A 17 -0.96 4.30 5.09
C PRO A 17 -0.30 3.66 6.32
N TYR A 18 -0.11 2.33 6.32
CA TYR A 18 0.53 1.62 7.43
C TYR A 18 2.00 2.00 7.59
N TYR A 19 2.73 2.25 6.49
CA TYR A 19 4.11 2.74 6.55
C TYR A 19 4.21 4.06 7.34
N LYS A 20 3.31 4.99 7.04
CA LYS A 20 3.27 6.30 7.70
C LYS A 20 2.99 6.17 9.20
N GLU A 21 1.95 5.42 9.58
CA GLU A 21 1.58 5.25 10.99
C GLU A 21 2.68 4.52 11.77
N VAL A 22 3.29 3.46 11.22
CA VAL A 22 4.40 2.75 11.87
C VAL A 22 5.63 3.63 12.05
N CYS A 23 5.94 4.48 11.08
CA CYS A 23 7.05 5.43 11.23
C CYS A 23 6.77 6.49 12.32
N ASP A 24 5.52 6.95 12.43
CA ASP A 24 5.12 7.91 13.48
C ASP A 24 5.17 7.25 14.87
N ASP A 25 4.51 6.10 15.04
CA ASP A 25 4.39 5.36 16.29
C ASP A 25 5.75 4.92 16.87
N LEU A 26 6.68 4.52 16.00
CA LEU A 26 7.99 3.99 16.39
C LEU A 26 9.12 5.02 16.26
N GLY A 27 8.80 6.26 15.88
CA GLY A 27 9.76 7.34 15.67
C GLY A 27 10.81 7.02 14.60
N TRP A 28 10.43 6.26 13.57
CA TRP A 28 11.34 5.90 12.48
C TRP A 28 11.38 6.96 11.39
N PRO A 29 12.50 7.09 10.66
CA PRO A 29 12.59 8.00 9.53
C PRO A 29 11.51 7.70 8.49
N PHE A 30 10.75 8.73 8.16
CA PHE A 30 9.75 8.70 7.12
C PHE A 30 10.37 9.11 5.77
N ASP A 31 10.21 8.26 4.77
CA ASP A 31 10.63 8.51 3.39
C ASP A 31 9.39 8.80 2.53
N GLN A 32 9.19 10.07 2.20
CA GLN A 32 8.07 10.52 1.36
C GLN A 32 8.09 9.87 -0.02
N LYS A 33 9.29 9.66 -0.61
CA LYS A 33 9.41 9.07 -1.94
C LYS A 33 8.91 7.62 -1.93
N LEU A 34 9.31 6.85 -0.91
CA LEU A 34 8.85 5.48 -0.72
C LEU A 34 7.31 5.43 -0.50
N TYR A 35 6.76 6.36 0.27
CA TYR A 35 5.32 6.47 0.49
C TYR A 35 4.56 6.74 -0.81
N ASP A 36 5.06 7.67 -1.64
CA ASP A 36 4.43 8.03 -2.92
C ASP A 36 4.48 6.87 -3.92
N GLU A 37 5.61 6.15 -3.98
CA GLU A 37 5.77 4.95 -4.80
C GLU A 37 4.75 3.86 -4.43
N MET A 38 4.66 3.53 -3.13
CA MET A 38 3.68 2.55 -2.64
C MET A 38 2.23 2.99 -2.89
N THR A 39 1.92 4.28 -2.70
CA THR A 39 0.58 4.83 -2.96
C THR A 39 0.18 4.67 -4.42
N LYS A 40 1.09 4.99 -5.34
CA LYS A 40 0.87 4.88 -6.78
C LYS A 40 0.65 3.43 -7.22
N GLU A 41 1.46 2.50 -6.73
CA GLU A 41 1.33 1.08 -7.07
C GLU A 41 0.01 0.51 -6.55
N ASN A 42 -0.40 0.87 -5.34
CA ASN A 42 -1.69 0.44 -4.80
C ASN A 42 -2.87 1.02 -5.60
N GLN A 43 -2.85 2.31 -5.95
CA GLN A 43 -3.87 2.93 -6.80
C GLN A 43 -3.95 2.27 -8.18
N THR A 44 -2.80 1.96 -8.77
CA THR A 44 -2.74 1.25 -10.07
C THR A 44 -3.37 -0.12 -9.98
N ARG A 45 -3.17 -0.84 -8.87
CA ARG A 45 -3.79 -2.15 -8.64
C ARG A 45 -5.29 -2.04 -8.42
N LEU A 46 -5.76 -1.05 -7.65
CA LEU A 46 -7.19 -0.82 -7.43
C LEU A 46 -7.92 -0.49 -8.74
N ALA A 47 -7.35 0.37 -9.58
CA ALA A 47 -7.94 0.73 -10.87
C ALA A 47 -8.13 -0.50 -11.79
N LYS A 48 -7.25 -1.50 -11.71
CA LYS A 48 -7.41 -2.76 -12.46
C LYS A 48 -8.61 -3.58 -11.99
N PHE A 49 -8.90 -3.56 -10.68
CA PHE A 49 -10.07 -4.25 -10.14
C PHE A 49 -11.36 -3.48 -10.47
N GLU A 50 -11.34 -2.15 -10.49
CA GLU A 50 -12.49 -1.35 -10.93
C GLU A 50 -12.84 -1.59 -12.41
N ASP A 51 -11.84 -1.82 -13.25
CA ASP A 51 -12.03 -2.19 -14.67
C ASP A 51 -12.64 -3.60 -14.80
N ASP A 52 -12.16 -4.57 -14.01
CA ASP A 52 -12.62 -5.97 -13.99
C ASP A 52 -14.03 -6.14 -13.38
N ASP A 53 -14.34 -5.41 -12.31
CA ASP A 53 -15.65 -5.45 -11.63
C ASP A 53 -16.78 -4.89 -12.53
N SER A 54 -16.45 -4.09 -13.55
CA SER A 54 -17.41 -3.60 -14.55
C SER A 54 -17.96 -4.70 -15.48
N GLU A 55 -17.33 -5.89 -15.51
CA GLU A 55 -17.76 -7.04 -16.30
C GLU A 55 -18.63 -8.05 -15.53
N THR A 56 -18.91 -7.83 -14.23
CA THR A 56 -19.79 -8.73 -13.48
C THR A 56 -21.27 -8.34 -13.64
N PRO A 57 -22.12 -9.18 -14.27
CA PRO A 57 -23.55 -8.93 -14.32
C PRO A 57 -24.11 -8.99 -12.90
N VAL A 58 -24.74 -7.92 -12.45
CA VAL A 58 -25.62 -7.96 -11.28
C VAL A 58 -26.75 -8.92 -11.64
N TRP A 59 -26.69 -10.15 -11.12
CA TRP A 59 -27.71 -11.17 -11.35
C TRP A 59 -29.10 -10.59 -11.03
N GLN A 60 -29.98 -10.56 -12.04
CA GLN A 60 -31.39 -10.18 -11.93
C GLN A 60 -32.17 -11.17 -11.08
#